data_AF-A0A6A3BKR9-F1
#
_entry.id   AF-A0A6A3BKR9-F1
#
_cell.length_a   1.000
_cell.length_b   1.000
_cell.length_c   1.000
_cell.angle_alpha   90.00
_cell.angle_beta   90.00
_cell.angle_gamma   90.00
#
_symmetry.space_group_name_H-M   'P 1'
#
loop_
_entity.id
_entity.type
_entity.pdbx_description
1 polymer ?
#
loop_
_entity_poly.entity_id
_entity_poly.type
_entity_poly.pdbx_seq_one_letter_code
_entity_poly.pdbx_strand_id
1 'polypeptide(L)'
;MKMNVHGNIKSSNIMINNDLTARLSDYGFVQFPGCIEDSENKERSRTTNNTYSEDLSQKSDVFNFGLVLLDMLGGVRDLSYINCIIKMKESIKEGDSTFFEFHVKGKERKQAFKVLEIALASTNTLPETRPSIEQIMLKLSDILNTSK
;
A
#
# COMPACT_ATOMS: atom_id res chain seq x y z
N MET A 1 -22.88 -12.71 3.01
CA MET A 1 -21.73 -12.69 2.07
C MET A 1 -20.50 -12.31 2.89
N LYS A 2 -19.48 -13.17 3.00
CA LYS A 2 -18.31 -12.90 3.86
C LYS A 2 -17.41 -11.92 3.10
N MET A 3 -17.51 -10.63 3.44
CA MET A 3 -16.69 -9.61 2.80
C MET A 3 -15.28 -9.70 3.40
N ASN A 4 -14.36 -10.32 2.66
CA ASN A 4 -12.97 -10.48 3.09
C ASN A 4 -12.18 -9.21 2.72
N VAL A 5 -12.54 -8.12 3.39
CA VAL A 5 -11.97 -6.77 3.27
C VAL A 5 -11.47 -6.39 4.66
N HIS A 6 -10.27 -5.83 4.76
CA HIS A 6 -9.75 -5.28 6.00
C HIS A 6 -10.28 -3.86 6.24
N GLY A 7 -10.13 -2.98 5.25
CA GLY A 7 -10.61 -1.61 5.23
C GLY A 7 -9.84 -0.61 6.12
N ASN A 8 -8.70 -1.03 6.68
CA ASN A 8 -7.87 -0.18 7.55
C ASN A 8 -6.38 -0.58 7.48
N ILE A 9 -5.91 -0.86 6.26
CA ILE A 9 -4.51 -1.19 6.00
C ILE A 9 -3.69 0.10 6.01
N LYS A 10 -2.67 0.16 6.85
CA LYS A 10 -1.68 1.24 6.93
C LYS A 10 -0.46 0.76 7.70
N SER A 11 0.69 1.43 7.54
CA SER A 11 1.95 0.99 8.16
C SER A 11 1.85 0.92 9.69
N SER A 12 1.12 1.85 10.33
CA SER A 12 0.91 1.85 11.78
C SER A 12 0.03 0.71 12.30
N ASN A 13 -0.64 -0.02 11.41
CA ASN A 13 -1.44 -1.21 11.74
C ASN A 13 -0.74 -2.52 11.33
N ILE A 14 0.55 -2.45 10.98
CA ILE A 14 1.38 -3.62 10.72
C ILE A 14 2.35 -3.76 11.88
N MET A 15 2.14 -4.78 12.70
CA MET A 15 2.99 -5.09 13.83
C MET A 15 4.11 -6.02 13.40
N ILE A 16 5.33 -5.74 13.86
CA ILE A 16 6.50 -6.59 13.65
C ILE A 16 6.79 -7.33 14.96
N ASN A 17 6.76 -8.66 14.91
CA ASN A 17 7.11 -9.51 16.05
C ASN A 17 8.63 -9.55 16.25
N ASN A 18 9.06 -10.08 17.40
CA ASN A 18 10.49 -10.27 17.71
C ASN A 18 11.22 -11.20 16.74
N ASP A 19 10.50 -12.09 16.06
CA ASP A 19 11.03 -12.98 15.01
C ASP A 19 11.04 -12.33 13.61
N LEU A 20 10.80 -11.01 13.53
CA LEU A 20 10.70 -10.22 12.31
C LEU A 20 9.53 -10.63 11.39
N THR A 21 8.55 -11.38 11.90
CA THR A 21 7.31 -11.64 11.16
C THR A 21 6.35 -10.44 11.27
N ALA A 22 5.77 -10.03 10.15
CA ALA A 22 4.77 -8.98 10.10
C ALA A 22 3.35 -9.56 10.28
N ARG A 23 2.52 -8.89 11.10
CA ARG A 23 1.10 -9.22 11.30
C ARG A 23 0.25 -7.97 11.18
N LEU A 24 -0.88 -8.11 10.51
CA LEU A 24 -1.85 -7.04 10.32
C LEU A 24 -2.81 -6.97 11.52
N SER A 25 -3.09 -5.78 12.03
CA SER A 25 -4.00 -5.51 13.16
C SER A 25 -5.20 -4.64 12.75
N ASP A 26 -6.18 -4.48 13.65
CA ASP A 26 -7.38 -3.64 13.46
C ASP A 26 -8.30 -4.07 12.31
N TYR A 27 -8.34 -5.37 12.01
CA TYR A 27 -9.27 -5.94 11.02
C TYR A 27 -10.72 -5.73 11.46
N GLY A 28 -11.58 -5.30 10.53
CA GLY A 28 -13.03 -5.17 10.76
C GLY A 28 -13.45 -3.94 11.57
N PHE A 29 -12.52 -3.09 12.00
CA PHE A 29 -12.83 -1.86 12.75
C PHE A 29 -13.81 -0.95 11.99
N VAL A 30 -13.63 -0.83 10.66
CA VAL A 30 -14.48 -0.03 9.78
C VAL A 30 -15.77 -0.72 9.33
N GLN A 31 -15.96 -2.00 9.67
CA GLN A 31 -17.15 -2.78 9.32
C GLN A 31 -18.20 -2.79 10.44
N PHE A 32 -17.92 -2.14 11.57
CA PHE A 32 -18.87 -2.07 12.67
C PHE A 32 -20.11 -1.23 12.30
N PRO A 33 -21.34 -1.73 12.54
CA PRO A 33 -22.58 -1.07 12.13
C PRO A 33 -22.72 0.38 12.62
N GLY A 34 -22.19 0.70 13.81
CA GLY A 34 -22.22 2.07 14.36
C GLY A 34 -21.25 3.07 13.71
N CYS A 35 -20.38 2.65 12.79
CA CYS A 35 -19.50 3.56 12.02
C CYS A 35 -20.06 3.89 10.63
N ILE A 36 -21.04 3.13 10.13
CA ILE A 36 -21.48 3.20 8.72
C ILE A 36 -22.87 3.86 8.58
N GLU A 37 -23.66 3.93 9.65
CA GLU A 37 -25.08 4.32 9.59
C GLU A 37 -25.37 5.82 9.36
N ASP A 38 -24.40 6.72 9.57
CA ASP A 38 -24.61 8.14 9.27
C ASP A 38 -23.98 8.50 7.92
N SER A 39 -24.82 8.84 6.94
CA SER A 39 -24.39 9.40 5.65
C SER A 39 -23.51 10.66 5.83
N GLU A 40 -23.66 11.41 6.92
CA GLU A 40 -22.78 12.52 7.32
C GLU A 40 -21.40 12.05 7.85
N ASN A 41 -21.32 10.88 8.50
CA ASN A 41 -20.03 10.30 8.93
C ASN A 41 -19.26 9.65 7.79
N LYS A 42 -19.91 9.27 6.69
CA LYS A 42 -19.21 8.84 5.47
C LYS A 42 -18.35 9.99 4.91
N GLU A 43 -18.77 11.23 5.08
CA GLU A 43 -18.01 12.43 4.71
C GLU A 43 -16.95 12.79 5.75
N ARG A 44 -17.25 12.70 7.05
CA ARG A 44 -16.28 12.93 8.14
C ARG A 44 -15.16 11.87 8.22
N SER A 45 -15.44 10.61 7.90
CA SER A 45 -14.44 9.55 7.75
C SER A 45 -13.54 9.76 6.53
N ARG A 46 -14.03 10.45 5.49
CA ARG A 46 -13.18 10.93 4.37
C ARG A 46 -12.31 12.13 4.79
N THR A 47 -12.74 12.90 5.79
CA THR A 47 -12.06 14.13 6.23
C THR A 47 -10.98 13.88 7.29
N THR A 48 -11.01 12.75 8.00
CA THR A 48 -10.08 12.42 9.10
C THR A 48 -8.86 11.61 8.65
N ASN A 49 -8.24 11.99 7.53
CA ASN A 49 -6.97 11.46 6.99
C ASN A 49 -7.05 10.31 5.96
N ASN A 50 -8.24 9.90 5.52
CA ASN A 50 -8.41 8.83 4.52
C ASN A 50 -9.10 9.32 3.24
N THR A 51 -8.49 10.31 2.57
CA THR A 51 -8.99 10.92 1.33
C THR A 51 -9.08 9.93 0.15
N TYR A 52 -8.60 8.68 0.31
CA TYR A 52 -8.60 7.65 -0.74
C TYR A 52 -9.39 6.38 -0.39
N SER A 53 -10.19 6.36 0.68
CA SER A 53 -11.17 5.28 0.87
C SER A 53 -12.33 5.45 -0.11
N GLU A 54 -12.07 5.00 -1.34
CA GLU A 54 -13.04 4.27 -2.14
C GLU A 54 -13.79 3.26 -1.26
N ASP A 55 -15.02 2.92 -1.64
CA ASP A 55 -15.89 2.03 -0.88
C ASP A 55 -15.14 0.79 -0.35
N LEU A 56 -15.53 0.32 0.84
CA LEU A 56 -14.97 -0.87 1.50
C LEU A 56 -14.90 -2.04 0.52
N SER A 57 -13.70 -2.29 -0.01
CA SER A 57 -13.48 -3.24 -1.09
C SER A 57 -12.05 -3.77 -1.05
N GLN A 58 -11.84 -4.95 -1.64
CA GLN A 58 -10.51 -5.53 -1.77
C GLN A 58 -9.58 -4.66 -2.61
N LYS A 59 -10.13 -3.90 -3.57
CA LYS A 59 -9.35 -2.95 -4.38
C LYS A 59 -8.86 -1.75 -3.58
N SER A 60 -9.62 -1.30 -2.58
CA SER A 60 -9.18 -0.27 -1.62
C SER A 60 -8.07 -0.81 -0.71
N ASP A 61 -8.18 -2.06 -0.23
CA ASP A 61 -7.12 -2.71 0.54
C ASP A 61 -5.83 -2.86 -0.27
N VAL A 62 -5.91 -3.22 -1.56
CA VAL A 62 -4.74 -3.27 -2.46
C VAL A 62 -4.09 -1.89 -2.61
N PHE A 63 -4.89 -0.83 -2.75
CA PHE A 63 -4.36 0.54 -2.83
C PHE A 63 -3.57 0.90 -1.58
N ASN A 64 -4.16 0.65 -0.41
CA ASN A 64 -3.52 0.93 0.88
C ASN A 64 -2.28 0.06 1.11
N PHE A 65 -2.29 -1.20 0.68
CA PHE A 65 -1.09 -2.05 0.67
C PHE A 65 0.01 -1.46 -0.24
N GLY A 66 -0.35 -0.91 -1.40
CA GLY A 66 0.58 -0.17 -2.25
C GLY A 66 1.22 1.02 -1.56
N LEU A 67 0.44 1.79 -0.79
CA LEU A 67 0.97 2.90 0.03
C LEU A 67 1.95 2.40 1.10
N VAL A 68 1.66 1.27 1.76
CA VAL A 68 2.57 0.64 2.71
C VAL A 68 3.90 0.26 2.06
N LEU A 69 3.87 -0.33 0.85
CA LEU A 69 5.10 -0.65 0.13
C LEU A 69 5.91 0.59 -0.22
N LEU A 70 5.24 1.68 -0.63
CA LEU A 70 5.91 2.96 -0.92
C LEU A 70 6.57 3.55 0.33
N ASP A 71 5.86 3.51 1.46
CA ASP A 71 6.36 3.95 2.77
C ASP A 71 7.60 3.16 3.18
N MET A 72 7.58 1.83 3.00
CA MET A 72 8.76 0.98 3.26
C MET A 72 9.96 1.29 2.36
N LEU A 73 9.72 1.68 1.10
CA LEU A 73 10.79 1.94 0.14
C LEU A 73 11.42 3.33 0.30
N GLY A 74 10.60 4.37 0.46
CA GLY A 74 11.03 5.77 0.47
C GLY A 74 11.10 6.44 1.84
N GLY A 75 10.65 5.73 2.88
CA GLY A 75 10.55 6.22 4.25
C GLY A 75 9.34 7.12 4.47
N VAL A 76 8.95 7.24 5.75
CA VAL A 76 7.80 8.03 6.18
C VAL A 76 7.97 9.48 5.76
N ARG A 77 7.19 9.91 4.77
CA ARG A 77 7.04 11.31 4.40
C ARG A 77 5.56 11.58 4.23
N ASP A 78 5.14 12.69 4.83
CA ASP A 78 3.78 13.18 5.06
C ASP A 78 2.76 12.95 3.92
N LEU A 79 1.46 13.13 4.13
CA LEU A 79 0.42 12.91 3.09
C LEU A 79 0.65 13.71 1.78
N SER A 80 1.40 14.81 1.85
CA SER A 80 1.89 15.57 0.69
C SER A 80 2.79 14.73 -0.24
N TYR A 81 3.43 13.69 0.30
CA TYR A 81 4.30 12.74 -0.37
C TYR A 81 3.53 11.75 -1.25
N ILE A 82 2.31 11.34 -0.91
CA ILE A 82 1.50 10.46 -1.79
C ILE A 82 1.20 11.15 -3.13
N ASN A 83 0.81 12.42 -3.08
CA ASN A 83 0.65 13.25 -4.28
C ASN A 83 1.98 13.49 -5.00
N CYS A 84 3.10 13.50 -4.28
CA CYS A 84 4.44 13.59 -4.84
C CYS A 84 4.84 12.29 -5.55
N ILE A 85 4.56 11.11 -4.98
CA ILE A 85 4.85 9.79 -5.56
C ILE A 85 4.06 9.57 -6.85
N ILE A 86 2.79 9.94 -6.88
CA ILE A 86 1.97 9.83 -8.10
C ILE A 86 2.56 10.72 -9.21
N LYS A 87 3.03 11.93 -8.87
CA LYS A 87 3.71 12.83 -9.81
C LYS A 87 5.12 12.34 -10.20
N MET A 88 5.83 11.69 -9.28
CA MET A 88 7.15 11.11 -9.49
C MET A 88 7.12 9.75 -10.18
N LYS A 89 5.93 9.20 -10.50
CA LYS A 89 5.77 7.93 -11.21
C LYS A 89 6.54 7.88 -12.53
N GLU A 90 6.79 9.04 -13.15
CA GLU A 90 7.63 9.16 -14.35
C GLU A 90 9.13 9.19 -14.01
N SER A 91 9.58 10.06 -13.11
CA SER A 91 10.99 10.14 -12.69
C SER A 91 11.52 8.86 -12.02
N ILE A 92 10.65 8.14 -11.30
CA ILE A 92 10.97 6.84 -10.70
C ILE A 92 11.19 5.76 -11.77
N LYS A 93 10.41 5.79 -12.87
CA LYS A 93 10.61 4.87 -14.00
C LYS A 93 11.93 5.11 -14.73
N GLU A 94 12.45 6.33 -14.68
CA GLU A 94 13.75 6.69 -15.26
C GLU A 94 14.94 6.19 -14.41
N GLY A 95 14.69 5.59 -13.25
CA GLY A 95 15.71 4.88 -12.48
C GLY A 95 16.42 5.74 -11.42
N ASP A 96 15.84 6.88 -11.04
CA ASP A 96 16.40 7.73 -9.99
C ASP A 96 16.43 7.00 -8.64
N SER A 97 17.62 6.95 -8.02
CA SER A 97 17.85 6.33 -6.71
C SER A 97 17.37 7.17 -5.53
N THR A 98 17.09 8.46 -5.74
CA THR A 98 16.77 9.41 -4.67
C THR A 98 15.49 9.06 -3.91
N PHE A 99 14.63 8.22 -4.49
CA PHE A 99 13.42 7.74 -3.85
C PHE A 99 13.70 6.81 -2.67
N PHE A 100 14.69 5.91 -2.75
CA PHE A 100 14.89 4.89 -1.72
C PHE A 100 15.52 5.49 -0.46
N GLU A 101 14.90 5.26 0.69
CA GLU A 101 15.46 5.70 1.98
C GLU A 101 16.78 4.98 2.30
N PHE A 102 16.89 3.74 1.86
CA PHE A 102 18.05 2.89 2.12
C PHE A 102 18.94 2.74 0.89
N HIS A 103 20.23 2.54 1.19
CA HIS A 103 21.24 2.39 0.15
C HIS A 103 21.12 1.04 -0.56
N VAL A 104 20.64 1.05 -1.80
CA VAL A 104 20.50 -0.15 -2.64
C VAL A 104 21.56 -0.19 -3.76
N LYS A 105 22.24 -1.33 -3.91
CA LYS A 105 23.21 -1.60 -5.00
C LYS A 105 22.90 -2.93 -5.67
N GLY A 106 23.55 -3.20 -6.80
CA GLY A 106 23.58 -4.52 -7.41
C GLY A 106 22.21 -5.18 -7.60
N LYS A 107 22.04 -6.34 -6.99
CA LYS A 107 20.86 -7.22 -7.11
C LYS A 107 19.69 -6.66 -6.32
N GLU A 108 19.96 -6.17 -5.11
CA GLU A 108 19.01 -5.58 -4.18
C GLU A 108 18.35 -4.35 -4.79
N ARG A 109 19.13 -3.53 -5.53
CA ARG A 109 18.58 -2.41 -6.31
C ARG A 109 17.54 -2.90 -7.30
N LYS A 110 17.85 -3.92 -8.11
CA LYS A 110 16.90 -4.46 -9.09
C LYS A 110 15.64 -5.01 -8.41
N GLN A 111 15.78 -5.65 -7.26
CA GLN A 111 14.64 -6.16 -6.48
C GLN A 111 13.78 -5.00 -5.95
N ALA A 112 14.39 -3.98 -5.37
CA ALA A 112 13.70 -2.80 -4.86
C ALA A 112 12.91 -2.06 -5.95
N PHE A 113 13.48 -1.93 -7.16
CA PHE A 113 12.75 -1.39 -8.32
C PHE A 113 11.54 -2.23 -8.73
N LYS A 114 11.64 -3.57 -8.71
CA LYS A 114 10.48 -4.44 -8.98
C LYS A 114 9.39 -4.29 -7.93
N VAL A 115 9.76 -4.15 -6.65
CA VAL A 115 8.79 -3.87 -5.58
C VAL A 115 8.13 -2.50 -5.78
N LEU A 116 8.90 -1.50 -6.21
CA LEU A 116 8.38 -0.17 -6.54
C LEU A 116 7.36 -0.20 -7.69
N GLU A 117 7.63 -0.99 -8.74
CA GLU A 117 6.66 -1.20 -9.83
C GLU A 117 5.34 -1.81 -9.33
N ILE A 118 5.42 -2.79 -8.42
CA ILE A 118 4.24 -3.40 -7.79
C ILE A 118 3.46 -2.34 -7.00
N ALA A 119 4.16 -1.54 -6.19
CA ALA A 119 3.55 -0.51 -5.37
C ALA A 119 2.83 0.54 -6.23
N LEU A 120 3.49 1.06 -7.26
CA LEU A 120 2.93 2.05 -8.20
C LEU A 120 1.73 1.52 -9.01
N ALA A 121 1.71 0.22 -9.33
CA ALA A 121 0.56 -0.41 -9.98
C ALA A 121 -0.62 -0.59 -9.02
N SER A 122 -0.32 -0.88 -7.75
CA SER A 122 -1.33 -1.04 -6.68
C SER A 122 -2.00 0.29 -6.34
N THR A 123 -1.30 1.42 -6.49
CA THR A 123 -1.83 2.76 -6.24
C THR A 123 -2.41 3.46 -7.46
N ASN A 124 -2.79 2.72 -8.52
CA ASN A 124 -3.45 3.31 -9.68
C ASN A 124 -4.79 3.96 -9.30
N THR A 125 -5.11 5.11 -9.90
CA THR A 125 -6.34 5.86 -9.64
C THR A 125 -7.60 5.07 -9.96
N LEU A 126 -7.57 4.23 -11.01
CA LEU A 126 -8.68 3.36 -11.39
C LEU A 126 -8.57 2.00 -10.67
N PRO A 127 -9.55 1.61 -9.82
CA PRO A 127 -9.51 0.36 -9.05
C PRO A 127 -9.32 -0.89 -9.90
N GLU A 128 -9.96 -0.93 -11.06
CA GLU A 128 -9.93 -2.08 -11.96
C GLU A 128 -8.56 -2.34 -12.57
N THR A 129 -7.72 -1.31 -12.64
CA THR A 129 -6.35 -1.42 -13.16
C THR A 129 -5.34 -1.87 -12.10
N ARG A 130 -5.75 -1.97 -10.82
CA ARG A 130 -4.91 -2.45 -9.74
C ARG A 130 -4.82 -3.99 -9.81
N PRO A 131 -3.62 -4.57 -9.60
CA PRO A 131 -3.48 -6.02 -9.56
C PRO A 131 -4.27 -6.63 -8.40
N SER A 132 -4.60 -7.93 -8.50
CA SER A 132 -5.14 -8.66 -7.36
C SER A 132 -4.04 -8.94 -6.33
N ILE A 133 -4.42 -9.22 -5.08
CA ILE A 133 -3.44 -9.56 -4.04
C ILE A 133 -2.68 -10.84 -4.36
N GLU A 134 -3.31 -11.79 -5.06
CA GLU A 134 -2.67 -13.02 -5.55
C GLU A 134 -1.60 -12.71 -6.60
N GLN A 135 -1.87 -11.80 -7.54
CA GLN A 135 -0.89 -11.36 -8.53
C GLN A 135 0.29 -10.65 -7.88
N ILE A 136 0.03 -9.82 -6.86
CA ILE A 136 1.07 -9.17 -6.06
C ILE A 136 1.93 -10.23 -5.35
N MET A 137 1.29 -11.21 -4.70
CA MET A 137 2.00 -12.27 -3.99
C MET A 137 2.90 -13.10 -4.90
N LEU A 138 2.43 -13.45 -6.10
CA LEU A 138 3.24 -14.16 -7.10
C LEU A 138 4.48 -13.35 -7.47
N LYS A 139 4.32 -12.06 -7.81
CA LYS A 139 5.44 -11.20 -8.18
C LYS A 139 6.44 -11.01 -7.03
N LEU A 140 5.96 -10.81 -5.81
CA LEU A 140 6.83 -10.70 -4.63
C LEU A 140 7.60 -12.01 -4.37
N SER A 141 6.95 -13.15 -4.52
CA SER A 141 7.58 -14.46 -4.39
C SER A 141 8.68 -14.67 -5.43
N ASP A 142 8.44 -14.27 -6.68
CA ASP A 142 9.45 -14.32 -7.74
C ASP A 142 10.66 -13.42 -7.43
N ILE A 143 10.43 -12.21 -6.91
CA ILE A 143 11.51 -11.31 -6.48
C ILE A 143 12.38 -11.96 -5.39
N LEU A 144 11.75 -12.61 -4.40
CA LEU A 144 12.45 -13.31 -3.32
C LEU A 144 13.17 -14.58 -3.80
N ASN A 145 12.58 -15.34 -4.73
CA ASN A 145 13.19 -16.55 -5.27
C ASN A 145 14.38 -16.24 -6.17
N THR A 146 14.36 -15.11 -6.89
CA THR A 146 15.56 -14.61 -7.57
C THR A 146 16.66 -14.20 -6.60
N SER A 147 16.40 -14.15 -5.28
CA SER A 147 17.39 -13.80 -4.24
C SER A 147 18.30 -14.95 -3.82
N LYS A 148 17.89 -16.20 -4.02
CA LYS A 148 18.74 -17.40 -3.89
C LYS A 148 19.63 -17.56 -5.13
#